data_AF-A0A6G3X3U4-F1
#
_entry.id   AF-A0A6G3X3U4-F1
#
_cell.length_a   1.000
_cell.length_b   1.000
_cell.length_c   1.000
_cell.angle_alpha   90.00
_cell.angle_beta   90.00
_cell.angle_gamma   90.00
#
_symmetry.space_group_name_H-M   'P 1'
#
loop_
_entity.id
_entity.type
_entity.pdbx_description
1 polymer ?
#
loop_
_entity_poly.entity_id
_entity_poly.type
_entity_poly.pdbx_seq_one_letter_code
_entity_poly.pdbx_strand_id
1 'polypeptide(L)'
;HFFSFGPDGTCVRTGYGTPPPRSPLTHLPVHEVNGGVFVWRHHDGRDPDWFVPQWHEIGHRPARTAAWELAGNVQEVIENSVDLGHFATLHGWAKAEIDGPVAYDDATFHVAMRAHESAPLMGD
;
A
#
# COMPACT_ATOMS: atom_id res chain seq x y z
N HIS A 1 -2.48 17.66 26.94
CA HIS A 1 -1.99 17.71 28.33
C HIS A 1 -0.61 17.05 28.53
N PHE A 2 0.30 17.08 27.54
CA PHE A 2 1.67 16.53 27.65
C PHE A 2 1.80 15.09 28.21
N PHE A 3 0.85 14.21 27.87
CA PHE A 3 1.02 12.79 28.17
C PHE A 3 2.13 12.24 27.26
N SER A 4 2.90 11.28 27.76
CA SER A 4 3.94 10.60 27.00
C SER A 4 3.65 9.11 26.99
N PHE A 5 3.84 8.49 25.83
CA PHE A 5 3.58 7.08 25.61
C PHE A 5 4.86 6.39 25.17
N GLY A 6 5.10 5.19 25.69
CA GLY A 6 6.16 4.32 25.22
C GLY A 6 5.85 3.76 23.83
N PRO A 7 6.84 3.15 23.15
CA PRO A 7 6.63 2.50 21.86
C PRO A 7 5.67 1.29 21.94
N ASP A 8 5.49 0.72 23.13
CA ASP A 8 4.51 -0.31 23.44
C ASP A 8 3.09 0.24 23.65
N GLY A 9 2.89 1.56 23.51
CA GLY A 9 1.63 2.26 23.75
C GLY A 9 1.36 2.58 25.21
N THR A 10 2.20 2.15 26.16
CA THR A 10 1.98 2.40 27.59
C THR A 10 2.09 3.89 27.91
N CYS A 11 1.13 4.46 28.65
CA CYS A 11 1.28 5.82 29.16
C CYS A 11 2.36 5.82 30.26
N VAL A 12 3.50 6.47 30.01
CA VAL A 12 4.65 6.49 30.94
C VAL A 12 4.73 7.75 31.78
N ARG A 13 4.04 8.83 31.37
CA ARG A 13 4.07 10.11 32.08
C ARG A 13 2.83 10.94 31.78
N THR A 14 2.30 11.60 32.81
CA THR A 14 1.27 12.65 32.66
C THR A 14 1.92 14.02 32.62
N GLY A 15 1.28 15.00 31.96
CA GLY A 15 1.81 16.37 31.89
C GLY A 15 1.66 17.18 33.17
N TYR A 16 0.96 16.65 34.17
CA TYR A 16 0.69 17.31 35.45
C TYR A 16 1.19 16.49 36.66
N GLY A 17 2.10 15.54 36.42
CA GLY A 17 2.87 14.87 37.47
C GLY A 17 2.11 13.83 38.31
N THR A 18 0.87 13.50 37.96
CA THR A 18 0.14 12.39 38.62
C THR A 18 0.60 11.03 38.08
N PRO A 19 0.38 9.94 38.83
CA PRO A 19 0.64 8.59 38.35
C PRO A 19 0.01 8.34 36.97
N PRO A 20 0.74 7.72 36.01
CA PRO A 20 0.20 7.41 34.70
C PRO A 20 -0.99 6.44 34.78
N PRO A 21 -2.05 6.65 33.99
CA PRO A 21 -3.18 5.73 33.93
C PRO A 21 -2.81 4.43 33.20
N ARG A 22 -3.48 3.33 33.57
CA ARG A 22 -3.41 2.05 32.83
C ARG A 22 -4.34 2.07 31.61
N SER A 23 -4.07 3.00 30.69
CA SER A 23 -4.81 3.18 29.45
C SER A 23 -3.82 3.25 28.29
N PRO A 24 -3.32 2.09 27.79
CA PRO A 24 -2.38 2.07 26.70
C PRO A 24 -3.05 2.48 25.37
N LEU A 25 -2.26 2.98 24.44
CA LEU A 25 -2.67 3.15 23.05
C LEU A 25 -2.80 1.78 22.37
N THR A 26 -3.71 1.68 21.41
CA THR A 26 -3.77 0.51 20.53
C THR A 26 -2.48 0.43 19.72
N HIS A 27 -1.78 -0.69 19.83
CA HIS A 27 -0.60 -0.97 19.02
C HIS A 27 -1.05 -1.50 17.64
N LEU A 28 -0.49 -0.94 16.58
CA LEU A 28 -0.63 -1.48 15.23
C LEU A 28 0.69 -2.14 14.86
N PRO A 29 0.73 -3.46 14.57
CA PRO A 29 1.94 -4.13 14.12
C PRO A 29 2.54 -3.40 12.91
N VAL A 30 3.85 -3.13 12.97
CA VAL A 30 4.60 -2.43 11.92
C VAL A 30 5.47 -3.43 11.16
N HIS A 31 5.50 -3.30 9.83
CA HIS A 31 6.42 -4.02 8.96
C HIS A 31 7.14 -3.02 8.05
N GLU A 32 8.46 -2.93 8.17
CA GLU A 32 9.29 -2.06 7.33
C GLU A 32 9.96 -2.90 6.24
N VAL A 33 9.64 -2.63 4.98
CA VAL A 33 10.15 -3.37 3.82
C VAL A 33 10.10 -2.51 2.55
N ASN A 34 10.99 -2.76 1.59
CA ASN A 34 11.03 -2.06 0.29
C ASN A 34 11.07 -0.51 0.40
N GLY A 35 11.69 0.02 1.46
CA GLY A 35 11.76 1.45 1.73
C GLY A 35 10.44 2.10 2.20
N GLY A 36 9.43 1.30 2.56
CA GLY A 36 8.16 1.74 3.10
C GLY A 36 7.91 1.25 4.54
N VAL A 37 7.04 1.96 5.25
CA VAL A 37 6.54 1.60 6.58
C VAL A 37 5.06 1.20 6.44
N PHE A 38 4.75 -0.06 6.71
CA PHE A 38 3.40 -0.60 6.63
C PHE A 38 2.85 -0.89 8.03
N VAL A 39 1.55 -0.67 8.23
CA VAL A 39 0.84 -0.99 9.47
C VAL A 39 -0.22 -2.04 9.20
N TRP A 40 -0.32 -3.02 10.09
CA TRP A 40 -1.36 -4.04 10.05
C TRP A 40 -2.65 -3.54 10.69
N ARG A 41 -3.77 -3.80 10.02
CA ARG A 41 -5.10 -3.58 10.58
C ARG A 41 -6.05 -4.68 10.13
N HIS A 42 -6.57 -5.42 11.10
CA HIS A 42 -7.65 -6.38 10.90
C HIS A 42 -8.92 -5.89 11.61
N HIS A 43 -10.10 -6.09 11.02
CA HIS A 43 -11.36 -5.61 11.60
C HIS A 43 -11.66 -6.21 12.99
N ASP A 44 -11.29 -7.47 13.20
CA ASP A 44 -11.36 -8.16 14.51
C ASP A 44 -10.10 -7.98 15.38
N GLY A 45 -9.13 -7.17 14.96
CA GLY A 45 -7.88 -6.98 15.71
C GLY A 45 -6.98 -8.23 15.79
N ARG A 46 -7.10 -9.17 14.84
CA ARG A 46 -6.19 -10.33 14.71
C ARG A 46 -4.77 -9.87 14.39
N ASP A 47 -3.80 -10.67 14.81
CA ASP A 47 -2.39 -10.51 14.42
C ASP A 47 -2.22 -10.71 12.90
N PRO A 48 -1.13 -10.17 12.31
CA PRO A 48 -0.82 -10.38 10.90
C PRO A 48 -0.70 -11.87 10.55
N ASP A 49 -1.42 -12.32 9.53
CA ASP A 49 -1.30 -13.65 8.92
C ASP A 49 -0.55 -13.62 7.57
N TRP A 50 -0.21 -12.42 7.07
CA TRP A 50 0.66 -12.21 5.91
C TRP A 50 1.48 -10.91 6.04
N PHE A 51 2.54 -10.81 5.23
CA PHE A 51 3.44 -9.66 5.18
C PHE A 51 3.73 -9.26 3.74
N VAL A 52 4.00 -7.97 3.52
CA VAL A 52 4.47 -7.48 2.21
C VAL A 52 5.81 -8.14 1.88
N PRO A 53 5.95 -8.79 0.70
CA PRO A 53 7.18 -9.48 0.34
C PRO A 53 8.30 -8.49 0.05
N GLN A 54 9.53 -8.88 0.40
CA GLN A 54 10.73 -8.14 -0.02
C GLN A 54 10.96 -8.35 -1.52
N TRP A 55 11.19 -7.26 -2.25
CA TRP A 55 11.46 -7.31 -3.68
C TRP A 55 12.92 -7.62 -3.98
N HIS A 56 13.16 -8.25 -5.13
CA HIS A 56 14.50 -8.32 -5.68
C HIS A 56 14.90 -6.95 -6.24
N GLU A 57 15.98 -6.36 -5.71
CA GLU A 57 16.47 -5.07 -6.16
C GLU A 57 17.61 -5.24 -7.17
N ILE A 58 17.46 -4.64 -8.35
CA ILE A 58 18.53 -4.57 -9.37
C ILE A 58 19.06 -3.14 -9.41
N GLY A 59 20.26 -2.97 -8.85
CA GLY A 59 20.86 -1.64 -8.67
C GLY A 59 20.17 -0.84 -7.57
N HIS A 60 20.61 0.40 -7.38
CA HIS A 60 20.06 1.29 -6.37
C HIS A 60 19.49 2.54 -7.04
N ARG A 61 18.18 2.74 -6.92
CA ARG A 61 17.52 4.01 -7.24
C ARG A 61 16.66 4.43 -6.04
N PRO A 62 16.71 5.70 -5.61
CA PRO A 62 15.84 6.15 -4.53
C PRO A 62 14.37 6.06 -4.94
N ALA A 63 13.51 5.69 -4.00
CA ALA A 63 12.07 5.69 -4.21
C ALA A 63 11.58 7.09 -4.55
N ARG A 64 10.62 7.19 -5.47
CA ARG A 64 9.86 8.41 -5.75
C ARG A 64 8.45 8.19 -5.24
N THR A 65 7.98 9.08 -4.38
CA THR A 65 6.65 8.97 -3.77
C THR A 65 5.81 10.20 -4.11
N ALA A 66 4.49 9.98 -4.15
CA ALA A 66 3.48 11.02 -4.24
C ALA A 66 2.24 10.54 -3.48
N ALA A 67 1.45 11.46 -2.95
CA ALA A 67 0.26 11.17 -2.17
C ALA A 67 -0.88 12.11 -2.57
N TRP A 68 -2.09 11.57 -2.59
CA TRP A 68 -3.30 12.29 -2.92
C TRP A 68 -4.41 11.91 -1.94
N GLU A 69 -5.29 12.85 -1.66
CA GLU A 69 -6.54 12.61 -0.94
C GLU A 69 -7.68 12.56 -1.97
N LEU A 70 -8.45 11.46 -1.95
CA LEU A 70 -9.58 11.26 -2.84
C LEU A 70 -10.84 11.01 -2.01
N ALA A 71 -11.93 11.67 -2.39
CA ALA A 71 -13.25 11.36 -1.87
C ALA A 71 -13.77 10.10 -2.57
N GLY A 72 -13.80 8.96 -1.88
CA GLY A 72 -14.27 7.70 -2.46
C GLY A 72 -13.90 6.48 -1.63
N ASN A 73 -14.17 5.29 -2.18
CA ASN A 73 -13.73 4.02 -1.62
C ASN A 73 -12.39 3.59 -2.25
N VAL A 74 -11.55 2.89 -1.49
CA VAL A 74 -10.29 2.33 -2.03
C VAL A 74 -10.54 1.35 -3.18
N GLN A 75 -11.70 0.68 -3.19
CA GLN A 75 -12.11 -0.24 -4.26
C GLN A 75 -12.12 0.43 -5.64
N GLU A 76 -12.51 1.71 -5.73
CA GLU A 76 -12.58 2.43 -7.01
C GLU A 76 -11.22 2.47 -7.72
N VAL A 77 -10.12 2.55 -6.97
CA VAL A 77 -8.76 2.53 -7.53
C VAL A 77 -8.36 1.11 -7.95
N ILE A 78 -8.79 0.09 -7.20
CA ILE A 78 -8.47 -1.31 -7.47
C ILE A 78 -9.18 -1.82 -8.74
N GLU A 79 -10.37 -1.30 -9.07
CA GLU A 79 -11.13 -1.67 -10.27
C GLU A 79 -10.36 -1.43 -11.58
N ASN A 80 -9.44 -0.46 -11.59
CA ASN A 80 -8.53 -0.23 -12.73
C ASN A 80 -7.73 -1.47 -13.13
N SER A 81 -7.51 -2.42 -12.21
CA SER A 81 -6.72 -3.62 -12.47
C SER A 81 -7.37 -4.56 -13.50
N VAL A 82 -8.68 -4.44 -13.75
CA VAL A 82 -9.42 -5.30 -14.69
C VAL A 82 -10.14 -4.51 -15.80
N ASP A 83 -10.24 -3.18 -15.70
CA ASP A 83 -10.74 -2.36 -16.80
C ASP A 83 -9.68 -2.19 -17.89
N LEU A 84 -9.71 -3.02 -18.93
CA LEU A 84 -8.77 -2.90 -20.04
C LEU A 84 -9.00 -1.64 -20.90
N GLY A 85 -10.21 -1.07 -20.86
CA GLY A 85 -10.61 0.04 -21.72
C GLY A 85 -9.89 1.34 -21.36
N HIS A 86 -9.65 1.58 -20.07
CA HIS A 86 -9.01 2.82 -19.61
C HIS A 86 -7.56 2.98 -20.10
N PHE A 87 -6.88 1.90 -20.48
CA PHE A 87 -5.53 1.98 -21.04
C PHE A 87 -5.47 2.72 -22.37
N ALA A 88 -6.48 2.53 -23.23
CA ALA A 88 -6.54 3.28 -24.48
C ALA A 88 -6.91 4.75 -24.23
N THR A 89 -7.83 5.02 -23.31
CA THR A 89 -8.41 6.37 -23.13
C THR A 89 -7.62 7.27 -22.20
N LEU A 90 -6.93 6.72 -21.19
CA LEU A 90 -6.15 7.48 -20.20
C LEU A 90 -4.63 7.35 -20.40
N HIS A 91 -4.16 6.20 -20.89
CA HIS A 91 -2.73 5.93 -21.05
C HIS A 91 -2.23 6.01 -22.50
N GLY A 92 -3.12 6.09 -23.49
CA GLY A 92 -2.76 6.21 -24.91
C GLY A 92 -2.22 4.93 -25.53
N TRP A 93 -2.43 3.77 -24.91
CA TRP A 93 -2.01 2.48 -25.46
C TRP A 93 -2.95 2.00 -26.56
N ALA A 94 -2.41 1.37 -27.60
CA ALA A 94 -3.21 0.96 -28.75
C ALA A 94 -4.15 -0.21 -28.41
N LYS A 95 -3.70 -1.12 -27.54
CA LYS A 95 -4.44 -2.29 -27.10
C LYS A 95 -3.88 -2.81 -25.78
N ALA A 96 -4.75 -3.26 -24.87
CA ALA A 96 -4.39 -4.05 -23.70
C ALA A 96 -5.23 -5.34 -23.67
N GLU A 97 -4.62 -6.44 -23.22
CA GLU A 97 -5.28 -7.73 -23.04
C GLU A 97 -4.79 -8.41 -21.76
N ILE A 98 -5.65 -9.20 -21.12
CA ILE A 98 -5.22 -10.06 -20.01
C ILE A 98 -4.39 -11.20 -20.59
N ASP A 99 -3.20 -11.41 -20.04
CA ASP A 99 -2.21 -12.38 -20.50
C ASP A 99 -2.03 -13.54 -19.51
N GLY A 100 -3.11 -14.28 -19.27
CA GLY A 100 -3.11 -15.44 -18.37
C GLY A 100 -4.33 -15.51 -17.46
N PRO A 101 -4.36 -16.48 -16.53
CA PRO A 101 -5.43 -16.57 -15.55
C PRO A 101 -5.32 -15.42 -14.54
N VAL A 102 -6.47 -14.84 -14.21
CA VAL A 102 -6.59 -13.99 -13.02
C VAL A 102 -6.64 -14.90 -11.80
N ALA A 103 -5.75 -14.68 -10.84
CA ALA A 103 -5.65 -15.51 -9.64
C ALA A 103 -5.88 -14.69 -8.37
N TYR A 104 -6.60 -15.29 -7.44
CA TYR A 104 -6.81 -14.77 -6.09
C TYR A 104 -6.33 -15.85 -5.12
N ASP A 105 -5.43 -15.46 -4.23
CA ASP A 105 -4.94 -16.33 -3.15
C ASP A 105 -4.88 -15.50 -1.87
N ASP A 106 -5.99 -15.54 -1.13
CA ASP A 106 -6.24 -14.84 0.12
C ASP A 106 -5.86 -13.36 0.08
N ALA A 107 -4.68 -13.02 0.59
CA ALA A 107 -4.14 -11.67 0.63
C ALA A 107 -3.59 -11.15 -0.71
N THR A 108 -3.58 -11.99 -1.76
CA THR A 108 -2.96 -11.66 -3.05
C THR A 108 -3.96 -11.74 -4.20
N PHE A 109 -3.82 -10.77 -5.10
CA PHE A 109 -4.54 -10.69 -6.36
C PHE A 109 -3.52 -10.52 -7.49
N HIS A 110 -3.53 -11.43 -8.46
CA HIS A 110 -2.59 -11.44 -9.58
C HIS A 110 -3.35 -11.27 -10.90
N VAL A 111 -2.96 -10.24 -11.65
CA VAL A 111 -3.36 -10.03 -13.04
C VAL A 111 -2.10 -9.84 -13.87
N ALA A 112 -1.95 -10.65 -14.91
CA ALA A 112 -0.96 -10.44 -15.95
C ALA A 112 -1.61 -9.71 -17.12
N MET A 113 -0.96 -8.65 -17.61
CA MET A 113 -1.48 -7.83 -18.70
C MET A 113 -0.43 -7.64 -19.78
N ARG A 114 -0.86 -7.74 -21.04
CA ARG A 114 -0.05 -7.38 -22.21
C ARG A 114 -0.63 -6.11 -22.83
N ALA A 115 0.18 -5.06 -22.84
CA ALA A 115 -0.14 -3.81 -23.53
C ALA A 115 0.71 -3.64 -24.78
N HIS A 116 0.12 -3.07 -25.83
CA HIS A 116 0.78 -2.73 -27.08
C HIS A 116 0.93 -1.21 -27.18
N GLU A 117 2.17 -0.76 -27.23
CA GLU A 117 2.53 0.64 -27.42
C GLU A 117 3.30 0.80 -28.74
N SER A 118 3.02 1.89 -29.45
CA SER A 118 3.75 2.28 -30.64
C SER A 118 4.61 3.50 -30.27
N ALA A 119 5.90 3.31 -30.09
CA ALA A 119 6.83 4.42 -29.92
C ALA A 119 7.41 4.83 -31.29
N PRO A 120 7.46 6.12 -31.63
CA PRO A 120 8.10 6.57 -32.86
C PRO A 120 9.59 6.21 -32.84
N LEU A 121 10.04 5.54 -33.91
CA LEU A 121 11.45 5.29 -34.18
C LEU A 121 12.08 6.58 -34.74
N MET A 122 12.39 7.53 -33.86
CA MET A 122 12.95 8.86 -34.19
C MET A 122 12.00 9.86 -34.87
N GLY A 123 12.27 11.14 -34.60
CA GLY A 123 11.38 12.27 -34.79
C GLY A 123 11.23 12.78 -36.22
N ASP A 124 10.11 13.46 -36.42
CA ASP A 124 9.88 14.42 -37.51
C ASP A 124 10.53 15.77 -37.20
#